data_AF-A0A448W1K0-F1
#
_entry.id   AF-A0A448W1K0-F1
#
_cell.length_a   1.000
_cell.length_b   1.000
_cell.length_c   1.000
_cell.angle_alpha   90.00
_cell.angle_beta   90.00
_cell.angle_gamma   90.00
#
_symmetry.space_group_name_H-M   'P 1'
#
loop_
_entity.id
_entity.type
_entity.pdbx_description
1 polymer ?
#
loop_
_entity_poly.entity_id
_entity_poly.type
_entity_poly.pdbx_seq_one_letter_code
_entity_poly.pdbx_strand_id
1 'polypeptide(L)'
;MENDKRYDDLFIFVPETGEIIMIAEGTGDNLLKEDIEEGYNDYIYYVQYEMKFGGINECDSGQLLMKEMFRLKYGCTEDCVPEVLNMAYGNPDMEYMVLNRKDGDR
;
A
#
# COMPACT_ATOMS: atom_id res chain seq x y z
N MET A 1 16.35 13.58 -5.32
CA MET A 1 15.58 13.89 -4.10
C MET A 1 16.08 12.92 -3.05
N GLU A 2 16.32 13.37 -1.82
CA GLU A 2 16.68 12.43 -0.74
C GLU A 2 15.63 11.32 -0.65
N ASN A 3 16.08 10.08 -0.46
CA ASN A 3 15.21 8.95 -0.19
C ASN A 3 14.61 9.17 1.21
N ASP A 4 13.48 9.87 1.25
CA ASP A 4 12.74 10.13 2.47
C ASP A 4 12.06 8.85 2.92
N LYS A 5 12.69 8.16 3.87
CA LYS A 5 12.27 6.85 4.37
C LYS A 5 10.83 6.79 4.88
N ARG A 6 10.20 7.93 5.15
CA ARG A 6 8.77 8.02 5.49
C ARG A 6 7.86 7.52 4.36
N TYR A 7 8.38 7.50 3.14
CA TYR A 7 7.68 7.07 1.93
C TYR A 7 8.21 5.74 1.39
N ASP A 8 9.03 5.01 2.16
CA ASP A 8 9.45 3.66 1.78
C ASP A 8 8.23 2.70 1.79
N ASP A 9 8.36 1.56 1.10
CA ASP A 9 7.34 0.51 1.09
C ASP A 9 7.01 0.06 2.52
N LEU A 10 5.71 -0.05 2.80
CA LEU A 10 5.18 -0.45 4.09
C LEU A 10 4.64 -1.87 4.02
N PHE A 11 4.94 -2.68 5.01
CA PHE A 11 4.30 -3.98 5.20
C PHE A 11 3.45 -3.93 6.45
N ILE A 12 2.18 -4.35 6.35
CA ILE A 12 1.29 -4.50 7.49
C ILE A 12 0.77 -5.93 7.59
N PHE A 13 0.55 -6.41 8.81
CA PHE A 13 -0.15 -7.66 9.08
C PHE A 13 -1.54 -7.36 9.62
N VAL A 14 -2.57 -7.99 9.04
CA VAL A 14 -3.98 -7.83 9.43
C VAL A 14 -4.43 -9.10 10.18
N PRO A 15 -4.56 -9.06 11.53
CA PRO A 15 -4.76 -10.27 12.33
C PRO A 15 -6.07 -11.00 12.07
N GLU A 16 -7.12 -10.27 11.72
CA GLU A 16 -8.45 -10.82 11.49
C GLU A 16 -8.49 -11.74 10.26
N THR A 17 -7.75 -11.38 9.19
CA THR A 17 -7.67 -12.16 7.95
C THR A 17 -6.46 -13.09 7.92
N GLY A 18 -5.44 -12.82 8.73
CA GLY A 18 -4.19 -13.58 8.71
C GLY A 18 -3.32 -13.25 7.49
N GLU A 19 -3.49 -12.07 6.91
CA GLU A 19 -2.83 -11.64 5.67
C GLU A 19 -1.81 -10.53 5.91
N ILE A 20 -0.83 -10.44 5.01
CA ILE A 20 0.14 -9.33 4.95
C ILE A 20 -0.21 -8.47 3.75
N ILE A 21 -0.19 -7.16 3.90
CA ILE A 21 -0.31 -6.22 2.78
C ILE A 21 0.99 -5.44 2.65
N MET A 22 1.60 -5.48 1.47
CA MET A 22 2.64 -4.53 1.06
C MET A 22 1.96 -3.33 0.41
N ILE A 23 2.37 -2.12 0.78
CA ILE A 23 1.83 -0.85 0.32
C ILE A 23 2.99 0.03 -0.14
N ALA A 24 2.88 0.59 -1.34
CA ALA A 24 3.90 1.47 -1.91
C ALA A 24 3.26 2.69 -2.59
N GLU A 25 3.99 3.81 -2.59
CA GLU A 25 3.72 4.93 -3.48
C GLU A 25 3.82 4.45 -4.92
N GLY A 26 2.85 4.82 -5.76
CA GLY A 26 2.90 4.53 -7.19
C GLY A 26 4.10 5.20 -7.85
N THR A 27 4.64 4.57 -8.89
CA THR A 27 5.73 5.15 -9.68
C THR A 27 5.26 6.15 -10.74
N GLY A 28 3.94 6.42 -10.79
CA GLY A 28 3.31 7.35 -11.74
C GLY A 28 3.35 6.91 -13.21
N ASP A 29 3.81 5.69 -13.48
CA ASP A 29 4.07 5.12 -14.80
C ASP A 29 2.97 4.16 -15.30
N ASN A 30 2.04 3.78 -14.43
CA ASN A 30 1.00 2.79 -14.72
C ASN A 30 -0.42 3.39 -14.80
N LEU A 31 -0.54 4.68 -15.11
CA LEU A 31 -1.83 5.29 -15.41
C LEU A 31 -2.17 5.12 -16.89
N LEU A 32 -3.40 4.70 -17.19
CA LEU A 32 -3.91 4.68 -18.56
C LEU A 32 -4.25 6.08 -19.03
N LYS A 33 -4.41 6.26 -20.35
CA LYS A 33 -4.78 7.55 -20.94
C LYS A 33 -6.15 7.99 -20.45
N GLU A 34 -7.07 7.05 -20.32
CA GLU A 34 -8.41 7.25 -19.79
C GLU A 34 -8.38 7.73 -18.34
N ASP A 35 -7.49 7.18 -17.51
CA ASP A 35 -7.35 7.59 -16.10
C ASP A 35 -6.90 9.07 -16.01
N ILE A 36 -5.95 9.45 -16.86
CA ILE A 36 -5.46 10.83 -16.95
C ILE A 36 -6.58 11.77 -17.43
N GLU A 37 -7.39 11.33 -18.40
CA GLU A 37 -8.55 12.08 -18.89
C GLU A 37 -9.64 12.24 -17.81
N GLU A 38 -9.80 11.27 -16.90
CA GLU A 38 -10.66 11.36 -15.73
C GLU A 38 -10.05 12.17 -14.56
N GLY A 39 -8.81 12.61 -14.71
CA GLY A 39 -8.09 13.48 -13.79
C GLY A 39 -7.35 12.73 -12.67
N TYR A 40 -7.08 11.44 -12.83
CA TYR A 40 -6.14 10.72 -11.96
C TYR A 40 -4.70 11.13 -12.29
N ASN A 41 -3.93 11.39 -11.25
CA ASN A 41 -2.57 11.91 -11.34
C ASN A 41 -1.56 10.97 -10.67
N ASP A 42 -2.02 10.08 -9.79
CA ASP A 42 -1.16 9.18 -9.01
C ASP A 42 -1.92 7.90 -8.61
N TYR A 43 -1.25 6.98 -7.94
CA TYR A 43 -1.88 5.80 -7.37
C TYR A 43 -1.13 5.25 -6.16
N ILE A 44 -1.83 4.46 -5.34
CA ILE A 44 -1.23 3.60 -4.30
C ILE A 44 -1.13 2.20 -4.88
N TYR A 45 0.04 1.57 -4.80
CA TYR A 45 0.18 0.16 -5.16
C TYR A 45 0.08 -0.72 -3.92
N TYR A 46 -0.64 -1.84 -4.00
CA TYR A 46 -0.69 -2.80 -2.90
C TYR A 46 -0.67 -4.25 -3.39
N VAL A 47 -0.14 -5.14 -2.55
CA VAL A 47 -0.13 -6.59 -2.76
C VAL A 47 -0.53 -7.28 -1.46
N GLN A 48 -1.50 -8.19 -1.54
CA GLN A 48 -1.98 -9.01 -0.42
C GLN A 48 -1.33 -10.39 -0.48
N TYR A 49 -0.88 -10.87 0.67
CA TYR A 49 -0.27 -12.18 0.84
C TYR A 49 -1.01 -12.98 1.90
N GLU A 50 -1.42 -14.19 1.55
CA GLU A 50 -2.00 -15.14 2.50
C GLU A 50 -0.91 -15.95 3.21
N MET A 51 -1.08 -16.16 4.51
CA MET A 51 -0.22 -17.03 5.31
C MET A 51 -0.89 -18.39 5.54
N LYS A 52 -0.52 -19.39 4.73
CA LYS A 52 -1.09 -20.74 4.80
C LYS A 52 -0.02 -21.82 4.86
N PHE A 53 -0.44 -23.07 5.04
CA PHE A 53 0.45 -24.21 4.97
C PHE A 53 1.10 -24.26 3.58
N GLY A 54 2.42 -24.09 3.52
CA GLY A 54 3.16 -23.95 2.26
C GLY A 54 3.88 -22.61 2.11
N GLY A 55 3.63 -21.63 2.98
CA GLY A 55 4.38 -20.37 3.04
C GLY A 55 3.49 -19.13 2.92
N ILE A 56 4.12 -18.04 2.49
CA ILE A 56 3.49 -16.75 2.21
C ILE A 56 3.34 -16.64 0.69
N ASN A 57 2.10 -16.57 0.19
CA ASN A 57 1.81 -16.50 -1.24
C ASN A 57 0.98 -15.27 -1.55
N GLU A 58 1.26 -14.63 -2.68
CA GLU A 58 0.41 -13.56 -3.20
C GLU A 58 -0.98 -14.12 -3.49
N CYS A 59 -2.02 -13.48 -2.95
CA CYS A 59 -3.41 -13.82 -3.21
C CYS A 59 -4.15 -12.76 -4.02
N ASP A 60 -3.74 -11.49 -3.93
CA ASP A 60 -4.35 -10.37 -4.65
C ASP A 60 -3.37 -9.19 -4.77
N SER A 61 -3.58 -8.31 -5.74
CA SER A 61 -2.83 -7.07 -5.89
C SER A 61 -3.62 -6.03 -6.67
N GLY A 62 -3.31 -4.75 -6.46
CA GLY A 62 -4.08 -3.69 -7.10
C GLY A 62 -3.47 -2.30 -7.01
N GLN A 63 -4.20 -1.37 -7.63
CA GLN A 63 -3.86 0.04 -7.63
C GLN A 63 -5.07 0.86 -7.16
N LEU A 64 -4.81 1.79 -6.24
CA LEU A 64 -5.78 2.77 -5.78
C LEU A 64 -5.51 4.09 -6.50
N LEU A 65 -6.28 4.38 -7.54
CA LEU A 65 -6.10 5.60 -8.34
C LEU A 65 -6.43 6.86 -7.51
N MET A 66 -5.60 7.89 -7.65
CA MET A 66 -5.68 9.14 -6.91
C MET A 66 -5.66 10.34 -7.85
N LYS A 67 -6.53 11.33 -7.58
CA LYS A 67 -6.54 12.62 -8.31
C LYS A 67 -5.53 13.63 -7.76
N GLU A 68 -5.00 13.39 -6.58
CA GLU A 68 -3.95 14.20 -5.95
C GLU A 68 -2.66 13.38 -5.88
N MET A 69 -1.51 14.06 -5.93
CA MET A 69 -0.21 13.38 -5.76
C MET A 69 -0.10 12.79 -4.36
N PHE A 70 0.44 11.58 -4.25
CA PHE A 70 0.57 10.84 -2.99
C PHE A 70 1.21 11.70 -1.89
N ARG A 71 2.36 12.30 -2.17
CA ARG A 71 3.13 13.11 -1.20
C ARG A 71 2.51 14.48 -0.88
N LEU A 72 1.49 14.91 -1.62
CA LEU A 72 0.71 16.10 -1.26
C LEU A 72 -0.44 15.74 -0.32
N LYS A 73 -1.00 14.53 -0.47
CA LYS A 73 -2.09 14.03 0.36
C LYS A 73 -1.59 13.44 1.69
N TYR A 74 -0.50 12.70 1.67
CA TYR A 74 0.00 11.92 2.81
C TYR A 74 1.37 12.41 3.31
N GLY A 75 1.56 12.41 4.62
CA GLY A 75 2.81 12.75 5.29
C GLY A 75 3.82 11.59 5.36
N CYS A 76 3.34 10.35 5.20
CA CYS A 76 4.12 9.10 5.11
C CYS A 76 3.28 7.97 4.48
N THR A 77 3.89 6.82 4.16
CA THR A 77 3.19 5.65 3.60
C THR A 77 2.11 5.11 4.53
N GLU A 78 2.32 5.17 5.85
CA GLU A 78 1.37 4.66 6.84
C GLU A 78 0.04 5.43 6.86
N ASP A 79 0.05 6.70 6.46
CA ASP A 79 -1.17 7.53 6.43
C ASP A 79 -2.23 7.02 5.44
N CYS A 80 -1.83 6.20 4.44
CA CYS A 80 -2.76 5.66 3.44
C CYS A 80 -3.30 4.26 3.76
N VAL A 81 -2.89 3.67 4.89
CA VAL A 81 -3.34 2.34 5.34
C VAL A 81 -4.88 2.24 5.40
N PRO A 82 -5.63 3.21 5.95
CA PRO A 82 -7.09 3.12 6.01
C PRO A 82 -7.75 2.98 4.63
N GLU A 83 -7.27 3.71 3.60
CA GLU A 83 -7.78 3.56 2.24
C GLU A 83 -7.48 2.18 1.64
N VAL A 84 -6.29 1.63 1.91
CA VAL A 84 -5.94 0.28 1.44
C VAL A 84 -6.77 -0.80 2.14
N LEU A 85 -6.97 -0.70 3.46
CA LEU A 85 -7.82 -1.63 4.20
C LEU A 85 -9.28 -1.58 3.73
N ASN A 86 -9.80 -0.38 3.48
CA ASN A 86 -11.14 -0.22 2.92
C ASN A 86 -11.26 -0.80 1.52
N MET A 87 -10.21 -0.72 0.70
CA MET A 87 -10.22 -1.35 -0.62
C MET A 87 -10.18 -2.87 -0.52
N ALA A 88 -9.25 -3.42 0.27
CA ALA A 88 -9.03 -4.85 0.40
C ALA A 88 -10.21 -5.56 1.07
N TYR A 89 -10.81 -4.94 2.09
CA TYR A 89 -11.74 -5.60 3.00
C TYR A 89 -13.07 -4.86 3.21
N GLY A 90 -13.25 -3.67 2.64
CA GLY A 90 -14.44 -2.84 2.87
C GLY A 90 -14.53 -2.23 4.26
N ASN A 91 -13.43 -2.21 5.02
CA ASN A 91 -13.36 -1.65 6.37
C ASN A 91 -12.03 -0.90 6.59
N PRO A 92 -12.04 0.45 6.70
CA PRO A 92 -10.82 1.24 6.95
C PRO A 92 -10.27 1.11 8.37
N ASP A 93 -11.10 0.66 9.31
CA ASP A 93 -10.80 0.65 10.75
C ASP A 93 -10.30 -0.73 11.24
N MET A 94 -9.91 -1.62 10.32
CA MET A 94 -9.36 -2.92 10.69
C MET A 94 -8.06 -2.76 11.49
N GLU A 95 -7.90 -3.59 12.51
CA GLU A 95 -6.64 -3.65 13.26
C GLU A 95 -5.52 -4.17 12.36
N TYR A 96 -4.35 -3.52 12.45
CA TYR A 96 -3.16 -3.92 11.73
C TYR A 96 -1.91 -3.74 12.58
N MET A 97 -0.84 -4.44 12.21
CA MET A 97 0.49 -4.30 12.80
C MET A 97 1.49 -3.95 11.70
N VAL A 98 2.22 -2.85 11.87
CA VAL A 98 3.33 -2.53 10.96
C VAL A 98 4.47 -3.52 11.16
N LEU A 99 4.89 -4.16 10.07
CA LEU A 99 5.99 -5.11 10.02
C LEU A 99 7.29 -4.40 9.64
N ASN A 100 7.96 -3.86 10.64
CA ASN A 100 9.26 -3.23 10.44
C ASN A 100 10.38 -4.27 10.48
N ARG A 101 11.28 -4.20 9.50
CA ARG A 101 12.59 -4.82 9.65
C ARG A 101 13.28 -4.12 10.82
N LYS A 102 13.79 -4.87 11.78
CA LYS A 102 14.84 -4.30 12.62
C LYS A 102 16.00 -4.05 11.67
N ASP A 103 16.45 -2.81 11.57
CA ASP A 103 17.71 -2.47 10.91
C ASP A 103 18.81 -3.34 11.58
N GLY A 104 19.07 -4.52 11.03
CA GLY A 104 20.37 -5.15 11.14
C GLY A 104 21.26 -4.36 10.20
N ASP A 105 22.46 -4.00 10.62
CA ASP A 105 23.44 -3.29 9.80
C ASP A 105 23.49 -3.80 8.34
N ARG A 106 22.76 -3.09 7.46
CA ARG A 106 22.69 -3.18 5.98
C ARG A 106 22.20 -4.47 5.34
#